data_AF-A0A354T8T1-F1
#
_entry.id   AF-A0A354T8T1-F1
#
_cell.length_a   1.000
_cell.length_b   1.000
_cell.length_c   1.000
_cell.angle_alpha   90.00
_cell.angle_beta   90.00
_cell.angle_gamma   90.00
#
_symmetry.space_group_name_H-M   'P 1'
#
loop_
_entity.id
_entity.type
_entity.pdbx_description
1 polymer ?
#
loop_
_entity_poly.entity_id
_entity_poly.type
_entity_poly.pdbx_seq_one_letter_code
_entity_poly.pdbx_strand_id
1 'polypeptide(L)' 'MKHILLTLLTVVSFSSCASGPNAQRGAVIGGLGGAAVGGIIGNQSGRGLEGALIGGAVGAAGGAAIGNSKDRQRRYY' A
#
# COMPACT_ATOMS: atom_id res chain seq x y z
N MET A 1 -16.03 15.35 6.74
CA MET A 1 -15.24 14.15 7.12
C MET A 1 -15.86 12.84 6.61
N LYS A 2 -17.17 12.59 6.75
CA LYS A 2 -17.86 11.40 6.20
C LYS A 2 -17.70 11.23 4.67
N HIS A 3 -17.70 12.32 3.91
CA HIS A 3 -17.55 12.28 2.45
C HIS A 3 -16.15 11.85 1.98
N ILE A 4 -15.09 12.23 2.70
CA ILE A 4 -13.70 11.83 2.38
C ILE A 4 -13.51 10.32 2.55
N LEU A 5 -14.09 9.74 3.60
CA LEU A 5 -14.05 8.29 3.83
C LEU A 5 -14.81 7.54 2.72
N LEU A 6 -15.96 8.08 2.29
CA LEU A 6 -16.78 7.52 1.21
C LEU A 6 -16.11 7.58 -0.17
N THR A 7 -15.41 8.69 -0.50
CA THR A 7 -14.64 8.78 -1.75
C THR A 7 -13.38 7.92 -1.73
N LEU A 8 -12.73 7.74 -0.57
CA LEU A 8 -11.58 6.84 -0.47
C LEU A 8 -11.98 5.37 -0.72
N LEU A 9 -13.18 4.99 -0.26
CA LEU A 9 -13.72 3.63 -0.39
C LEU A 9 -14.07 3.27 -1.85
N THR A 10 -14.58 4.23 -2.63
CA THR A 10 -14.92 4.02 -4.04
C THR A 10 -13.68 3.91 -4.92
N VAL A 11 -12.60 4.64 -4.62
CA VAL A 11 -11.33 4.55 -5.37
C VAL A 11 -10.62 3.22 -5.17
N VAL A 12 -10.67 2.66 -3.95
CA VAL A 12 -10.14 1.31 -3.66
C VAL A 12 -10.88 0.22 -4.45
N SER A 13 -12.19 0.40 -4.66
CA SER A 13 -13.02 -0.58 -5.37
C SER A 13 -12.69 -0.67 -6.87
N PHE A 14 -12.21 0.42 -7.48
CA PHE A 14 -11.82 0.43 -8.90
C PHE A 14 -10.47 -0.25 -9.17
N SER A 15 -9.52 -0.21 -8.22
CA SER A 15 -8.22 -0.91 -8.36
C SER A 15 -8.32 -2.43 -8.22
N SER A 16 -9.37 -2.95 -7.56
CA SER A 16 -9.61 -4.39 -7.46
C SER A 16 -10.05 -5.04 -8.78
N CYS A 17 -10.44 -4.28 -9.80
CA CYS A 17 -10.84 -4.84 -11.10
C CYS A 17 -9.63 -5.20 -11.98
N ALA A 18 -8.45 -4.60 -11.73
CA ALA A 18 -7.23 -4.81 -12.53
C ALA A 18 -6.09 -5.52 -11.78
N SER A 19 -6.07 -5.49 -10.44
CA SER A 19 -5.00 -6.07 -9.62
C SER A 19 -5.43 -7.38 -8.96
N GLY A 20 -4.57 -8.38 -8.96
CA GLY A 20 -4.87 -9.66 -8.32
C GLY A 20 -4.86 -9.58 -6.78
N PRO A 21 -5.39 -10.62 -6.10
CA PRO A 21 -5.54 -10.63 -4.64
C PRO A 21 -4.20 -10.54 -3.90
N ASN A 22 -3.08 -11.00 -4.49
CA ASN A 22 -1.76 -10.90 -3.87
C ASN A 22 -1.16 -9.50 -4.04
N ALA A 23 -1.41 -8.82 -5.17
CA ALA A 23 -1.03 -7.43 -5.40
C ALA A 23 -1.69 -6.51 -4.38
N GLN A 24 -3.00 -6.66 -4.17
CA GLN A 24 -3.73 -5.85 -3.20
C GLN A 24 -3.27 -6.13 -1.75
N ARG A 25 -3.12 -7.40 -1.37
CA ARG A 25 -2.54 -7.74 -0.06
C ARG A 25 -1.13 -7.21 0.11
N GLY A 26 -0.29 -7.36 -0.92
CA GLY A 26 1.07 -6.88 -0.93
C GLY A 26 1.13 -5.37 -0.75
N ALA A 27 0.28 -4.63 -1.45
CA ALA A 27 0.17 -3.18 -1.32
C ALA A 27 -0.25 -2.74 0.08
N VAL A 28 -1.25 -3.40 0.69
CA VAL A 28 -1.72 -3.06 2.03
C VAL A 28 -0.67 -3.40 3.08
N ILE A 29 -0.09 -4.61 3.04
CA ILE A 29 0.91 -5.05 4.01
C ILE A 29 2.19 -4.22 3.86
N GLY A 30 2.64 -4.02 2.62
CA GLY A 30 3.80 -3.20 2.31
C GLY A 30 3.58 -1.73 2.68
N GLY A 31 2.40 -1.17 2.42
CA GLY A 31 2.07 0.20 2.78
C GLY A 31 1.97 0.43 4.27
N LEU A 32 1.29 -0.45 5.01
CA LEU A 32 1.20 -0.35 6.47
C LEU A 32 2.55 -0.59 7.14
N GLY A 33 3.30 -1.62 6.70
CA GLY A 33 4.63 -1.92 7.22
C GLY A 33 5.63 -0.81 6.92
N GLY A 34 5.63 -0.30 5.68
CA GLY A 34 6.47 0.80 5.24
C GLY A 34 6.13 2.11 5.96
N ALA A 35 4.85 2.41 6.19
CA ALA A 35 4.43 3.59 6.94
C ALA A 35 4.82 3.50 8.41
N ALA A 36 4.72 2.32 9.04
CA ALA A 36 5.15 2.12 10.41
C ALA A 36 6.66 2.33 10.55
N VAL A 37 7.47 1.66 9.73
CA VAL A 37 8.93 1.77 9.77
C VAL A 37 9.39 3.18 9.39
N GLY A 38 8.85 3.73 8.30
CA GLY A 38 9.15 5.09 7.85
C GLY A 38 8.72 6.14 8.87
N GLY A 39 7.61 5.92 9.57
CA GLY A 39 7.14 6.79 10.65
C GLY A 39 8.08 6.81 11.85
N ILE A 40 8.55 5.64 12.28
CA ILE A 40 9.52 5.51 13.38
C ILE A 40 10.84 6.20 13.02
N ILE A 41 11.38 5.93 11.83
CA ILE A 41 12.64 6.52 11.36
C ILE A 41 12.50 8.03 11.19
N GLY A 42 11.43 8.49 10.52
CA GLY A 42 11.15 9.91 10.33
C GLY A 42 10.97 10.64 11.65
N ASN A 43 10.41 10.00 12.67
CA ASN A 43 10.18 10.60 13.98
C ASN A 43 11.50 10.93 14.69
N GLN A 44 12.59 10.20 14.43
CA GLN A 44 13.92 10.52 14.98
C GLN A 44 14.46 11.86 14.46
N SER A 45 14.04 12.28 13.27
CA SER A 45 14.39 13.57 12.68
C SER A 45 13.30 14.64 12.84
N GLY A 46 12.26 14.38 13.66
CA GLY A 46 11.11 15.27 13.83
C GLY A 46 10.12 15.29 12.65
N ARG A 47 10.24 14.34 11.72
CA ARG A 47 9.46 14.25 10.46
C ARG A 47 8.75 12.90 10.34
N GLY A 48 8.13 12.43 11.42
CA GLY A 48 7.48 11.11 11.48
C GLY A 48 6.35 10.95 10.47
N LEU A 49 5.51 11.97 10.29
CA LEU A 49 4.44 11.96 9.28
C LEU A 49 4.99 11.82 7.87
N GLU A 50 6.06 12.54 7.53
CA GLU A 50 6.66 12.48 6.20
C GLU A 50 7.36 11.15 5.96
N GLY A 51 8.07 10.63 6.97
CA GLY A 51 8.66 9.30 6.92
C GLY A 51 7.60 8.21 6.75
N ALA A 52 6.46 8.32 7.44
CA ALA A 52 5.35 7.39 7.30
C ALA A 52 4.69 7.48 5.91
N LEU A 53 4.55 8.70 5.36
CA LEU A 53 3.97 8.91 4.04
C LEU A 53 4.87 8.30 2.95
N ILE A 54 6.17 8.59 3.00
CA ILE A 54 7.16 8.09 2.04
C ILE A 54 7.29 6.58 2.18
N GLY A 55 7.48 6.09 3.41
CA GLY A 55 7.59 4.65 3.68
C GLY A 55 6.33 3.90 3.27
N GLY A 56 5.15 4.47 3.51
CA GLY A 56 3.87 3.89 3.09
C GLY A 56 3.69 3.87 1.57
N ALA A 57 4.04 4.95 0.88
CA ALA A 57 3.95 5.00 -0.59
C ALA A 57 4.92 4.01 -1.25
N VAL A 58 6.18 3.98 -0.82
CA VAL A 58 7.21 3.08 -1.34
C VAL A 58 6.87 1.62 -1.01
N GLY A 59 6.45 1.36 0.23
CA GLY A 59 6.06 0.02 0.68
C GLY A 59 4.81 -0.49 -0.04
N ALA A 60 3.81 0.35 -0.28
CA ALA A 60 2.62 -0.02 -1.04
C ALA A 60 2.95 -0.31 -2.50
N ALA A 61 3.75 0.54 -3.15
CA ALA A 61 4.15 0.34 -4.54
C ALA A 61 4.99 -0.93 -4.71
N GLY A 62 5.99 -1.14 -3.84
CA GLY A 62 6.83 -2.34 -3.86
C GLY A 62 6.03 -3.61 -3.56
N GLY A 63 5.17 -3.56 -2.55
CA GLY A 63 4.29 -4.67 -2.19
C GLY A 63 3.29 -5.02 -3.30
N ALA A 64 2.72 -4.01 -3.97
CA ALA A 64 1.85 -4.20 -5.13
C ALA A 64 2.59 -4.87 -6.29
N ALA A 65 3.79 -4.42 -6.61
CA ALA A 65 4.61 -4.96 -7.68
C ALA A 65 4.95 -6.45 -7.43
N ILE A 66 5.42 -6.78 -6.22
CA ILE A 66 5.74 -8.17 -5.84
C ILE A 66 4.48 -9.05 -5.85
N GLY A 67 3.37 -8.55 -5.34
CA GLY A 67 2.11 -9.29 -5.32
C GLY A 67 1.55 -9.53 -6.72
N ASN A 68 1.68 -8.56 -7.63
CA ASN A 68 1.27 -8.70 -9.03
C ASN A 68 2.06 -9.80 -9.75
N SER A 69 3.36 -9.94 -9.47
CA SER A 69 4.17 -11.06 -9.98
C SER A 69 3.64 -12.41 -9.48
N LYS A 70 3.27 -12.51 -8.18
CA LYS A 70 2.68 -13.72 -7.60
C LYS A 70 1.31 -14.06 -8.19
N ASP A 71 0.49 -13.04 -8.45
CA ASP A 71 -0.81 -13.23 -9.10
C ASP A 71 -0.65 -13.75 -10.53
N ARG A 72 0.30 -13.23 -11.29
CA ARG A 72 0.61 -13.74 -12.64
C ARG A 72 1.07 -15.20 -12.57
N GLN A 73 1.98 -15.52 -11.67
CA GLN A 73 2.52 -16.88 -11.53
C GLN A 73 1.45 -17.90 -11.13
N ARG A 74 0.50 -17.51 -10.27
CA ARG A 74 -0.66 -18.34 -9.91
C ARG A 74 -1.68 -18.52 -11.02
N ARG A 75 -1.74 -17.63 -12.02
CA ARG A 75 -2.62 -17.83 -13.19
C ARG A 75 -2.08 -18.87 -14.17
N TYR A 76 -0.78 -19.17 -14.11
CA TYR A 76 -0.14 -20.17 -14.95
C TYR A 76 -0.13 -21.59 -14.34
N TYR A 77 -0.57 -21.73 -13.08
CA TYR A 77 -0.67 -23.00 -12.35
C TYR A 77 -2.13 -23.34 -12.12
#